data_AF-A0A386PPZ6-F1
#
_entry.id   AF-A0A386PPZ6-F1
#
_cell.length_a   1.000
_cell.length_b   1.000
_cell.length_c   1.000
_cell.angle_alpha   90.00
_cell.angle_beta   90.00
_cell.angle_gamma   90.00
#
_symmetry.space_group_name_H-M   'P 1'
#
loop_
_entity.id
_entity.type
_entity.pdbx_description
1 polymer ?
#
loop_
_entity_poly.entity_id
_entity_poly.type
_entity_poly.pdbx_seq_one_letter_code
_entity_poly.pdbx_strand_id
1 'polypeptide(L)'
;MGRVKYVVVFLLLLVVGCKQYNGEVENKSEGLKAKIGDGVIEEGEGKDEVKKTAEETLREKLNDKQKKGLNFLKEALGDEAKLNKLLGLEESKVIEALEHIQKQLDSCASKNHVQEGQSSPQDTFKTLIKAYFDGDSATLDNVKTNVVSTCDANGS
;
A
#
# COMPACT_ATOMS: atom_id res chain seq x y z
N MET A 1 18.26 25.89 -32.29
CA MET A 1 17.79 24.57 -31.80
C MET A 1 18.14 24.49 -30.33
N GLY A 2 17.24 24.38 -29.34
CA GLY A 2 15.82 24.11 -29.39
C GLY A 2 15.39 23.22 -28.22
N ARG A 3 15.58 23.71 -26.98
CA ARG A 3 14.85 23.38 -25.73
C ARG A 3 14.98 21.95 -25.13
N VAL A 4 16.01 21.75 -24.30
CA VAL A 4 15.92 20.85 -23.13
C VAL A 4 15.90 21.73 -21.90
N LYS A 5 14.71 22.01 -21.34
CA LYS A 5 14.56 22.97 -20.24
C LYS A 5 13.39 22.72 -19.28
N TYR A 6 12.82 21.52 -19.17
CA TYR A 6 11.64 21.34 -18.28
C TYR A 6 11.50 20.01 -17.53
N VAL A 7 12.49 19.11 -17.55
CA VAL A 7 12.36 17.82 -16.80
C VAL A 7 12.90 17.89 -15.37
N VAL A 8 13.75 18.87 -15.04
CA VAL A 8 14.36 19.00 -13.71
C VAL A 8 13.56 19.90 -12.75
N VAL A 9 12.53 20.61 -13.23
CA VAL A 9 11.81 21.61 -12.42
C VAL A 9 10.70 21.00 -11.56
N PHE A 10 10.20 19.80 -11.92
CA PHE A 10 9.11 19.17 -11.16
C PHE A 10 9.56 18.55 -9.83
N LEU A 11 10.86 18.38 -9.63
CA LEU A 11 11.44 17.72 -8.44
C LEU A 11 11.65 18.67 -7.23
N LEU A 12 11.39 19.97 -7.38
CA LEU A 12 11.64 20.99 -6.34
C LEU A 12 10.38 21.54 -5.65
N LEU A 13 9.17 21.07 -6.00
CA LEU A 13 7.92 21.64 -5.49
C LEU A 13 7.34 20.97 -4.23
N LEU A 14 8.00 19.95 -3.66
CA LEU A 14 7.46 19.18 -2.53
C LEU A 14 7.86 19.70 -1.14
N VAL A 15 8.44 20.90 -1.03
CA VAL A 15 8.98 21.40 0.27
C VAL A 15 8.46 22.79 0.63
N VAL A 16 7.16 23.07 0.52
CA VAL A 16 6.54 24.19 1.27
C VAL A 16 5.12 23.81 1.66
N GLY A 17 4.93 23.43 2.93
CA GLY A 17 3.60 23.15 3.48
C GLY A 17 3.55 22.56 4.89
N CYS A 18 4.63 22.56 5.69
CA CYS A 18 4.50 22.31 7.12
C CYS A 18 3.74 23.48 7.79
N LYS A 19 2.51 23.26 8.21
CA LYS A 19 1.89 24.00 9.32
C LYS A 19 1.60 23.01 10.44
N GLN A 20 2.54 22.90 11.38
CA GLN A 20 2.23 22.55 12.76
C GLN A 20 1.84 23.84 13.47
N TYR A 21 0.68 23.86 14.11
CA TYR A 21 0.51 24.45 15.44
C TYR A 21 -0.67 23.79 16.14
N ASN A 22 -0.37 23.17 17.28
CA ASN A 22 -1.31 22.69 18.28
C ASN A 22 -2.19 23.82 18.82
N GLY A 23 -3.45 23.50 19.11
CA GLY A 23 -4.30 24.24 20.03
C GLY A 23 -5.14 23.24 20.81
N GLU A 24 -4.92 23.18 22.12
CA GLU A 24 -5.57 22.27 23.07
C GLU A 24 -6.90 22.85 23.57
N VAL A 25 -7.82 21.94 23.95
CA VAL A 25 -8.98 22.07 24.87
C VAL A 25 -10.12 23.05 24.52
N GLU A 26 -11.33 22.50 24.24
CA GLU A 26 -12.44 22.51 25.20
C GLU A 26 -13.62 21.62 24.77
N ASN A 27 -14.15 20.90 25.76
CA ASN A 27 -15.29 19.99 25.66
C ASN A 27 -16.59 20.78 25.59
N LYS A 28 -17.51 20.38 24.70
CA LYS A 28 -18.94 20.50 24.99
C LYS A 28 -19.71 19.34 24.37
N SER A 29 -20.15 18.45 25.24
CA SER A 29 -21.19 17.46 25.01
C SER A 29 -22.46 18.14 24.51
N GLU A 30 -23.15 17.52 23.55
CA GLU A 30 -24.61 17.32 23.57
C GLU A 30 -24.99 16.42 22.39
N GLY A 31 -25.64 15.31 22.71
CA GLY A 31 -25.82 14.20 21.79
C GLY A 31 -26.93 14.39 20.77
N LEU A 32 -26.91 13.54 19.75
CA LEU A 32 -28.14 13.00 19.19
C LEU A 32 -27.85 11.60 18.62
N LYS A 33 -28.50 10.61 19.21
CA LYS A 33 -28.58 9.24 18.68
C LYS A 33 -29.35 9.24 17.36
N ALA A 34 -28.78 8.65 16.33
CA ALA A 34 -29.52 8.06 15.20
C ALA A 34 -28.91 6.70 14.82
N LYS A 35 -29.46 5.67 15.47
CA LYS A 35 -29.72 4.29 14.98
C LYS A 35 -29.99 4.27 13.44
N ILE A 36 -29.54 3.34 12.59
CA ILE A 36 -29.23 1.89 12.63
C ILE A 36 -28.46 1.53 11.35
N GLY A 37 -27.52 0.58 11.43
CA GLY A 37 -27.01 -0.15 10.25
C GLY A 37 -25.70 -0.93 10.47
N ASP A 38 -25.68 -1.82 11.48
CA ASP A 38 -24.85 -3.05 11.61
C ASP A 38 -23.39 -3.04 11.08
N GLY A 39 -22.32 -3.06 11.89
CA GLY A 39 -22.13 -3.70 13.19
C GLY A 39 -21.13 -2.98 14.09
N VAL A 40 -21.31 -3.23 15.39
CA VAL A 40 -20.73 -2.50 16.53
C VAL A 40 -19.34 -3.03 16.89
N ILE A 41 -18.40 -2.08 16.98
CA ILE A 41 -17.27 -1.87 17.90
C ILE A 41 -17.15 -2.89 19.04
N GLU A 42 -15.93 -3.36 19.37
CA GLU A 42 -15.53 -3.55 20.78
C GLU A 42 -14.06 -3.18 20.99
N GLU A 43 -13.82 -1.97 21.52
CA GLU A 43 -12.83 -1.77 22.57
C GLU A 43 -13.45 -2.36 23.85
N GLY A 44 -12.86 -3.44 24.37
CA GLY A 44 -13.39 -4.16 25.53
C GLY A 44 -12.40 -5.18 26.05
N GLU A 45 -12.02 -5.01 27.31
CA GLU A 45 -11.06 -5.84 28.06
C GLU A 45 -11.56 -7.28 28.23
N GLY A 46 -10.65 -8.26 28.08
CA GLY A 46 -10.79 -9.59 28.69
C GLY A 46 -11.54 -10.66 27.90
N LYS A 47 -10.85 -11.30 26.96
CA LYS A 47 -10.81 -12.77 26.73
C LYS A 47 -9.82 -13.07 25.61
N ASP A 48 -8.72 -13.73 25.96
CA ASP A 48 -7.72 -14.29 25.05
C ASP A 48 -8.33 -15.41 24.19
N GLU A 49 -9.11 -15.04 23.20
CA GLU A 49 -9.27 -15.83 21.97
C GLU A 49 -8.69 -14.96 20.87
N VAL A 50 -7.50 -15.33 20.39
CA VAL A 50 -6.79 -14.66 19.31
C VAL A 50 -7.71 -14.64 18.08
N LYS A 51 -8.49 -13.56 17.92
CA LYS A 51 -9.24 -13.31 16.69
C LYS A 51 -8.19 -13.20 15.59
N LYS A 52 -8.17 -14.19 14.69
CA LYS A 52 -7.28 -14.18 13.53
C LYS A 52 -7.43 -12.86 12.80
N THR A 53 -6.30 -12.23 12.48
CA THR A 53 -6.31 -10.99 11.69
C THR A 53 -6.80 -11.29 10.27
N ALA A 54 -7.23 -10.26 9.53
CA ALA A 54 -7.57 -10.40 8.11
C ALA A 54 -6.38 -10.95 7.31
N GLU A 55 -5.14 -10.56 7.68
CA GLU A 55 -3.90 -11.11 7.12
C GLU A 55 -3.78 -12.62 7.36
N GLU A 56 -3.96 -13.07 8.60
CA GLU A 56 -3.82 -14.49 8.96
C GLU A 56 -4.87 -15.35 8.25
N THR A 57 -6.12 -14.88 8.21
CA THR A 57 -7.22 -15.58 7.53
C THR A 57 -6.99 -15.65 6.02
N LEU A 58 -6.48 -14.57 5.42
CA LEU A 58 -6.13 -14.57 3.99
C LEU A 58 -4.96 -15.54 3.73
N ARG A 59 -3.91 -15.53 4.55
CA ARG A 59 -2.71 -16.37 4.39
C ARG A 59 -3.01 -17.87 4.32
N GLU A 60 -4.06 -18.35 4.98
CA GLU A 60 -4.49 -19.76 4.90
C GLU A 60 -4.99 -20.16 3.51
N LYS A 61 -5.50 -19.20 2.75
CA LYS A 61 -6.04 -19.39 1.39
C LYS A 61 -5.00 -19.12 0.30
N LEU A 62 -3.91 -18.45 0.64
CA LEU A 62 -2.87 -18.08 -0.31
C LEU A 62 -1.91 -19.24 -0.61
N ASN A 63 -1.50 -19.37 -1.87
CA ASN A 63 -0.35 -20.18 -2.24
C ASN A 63 0.98 -19.47 -1.90
N ASP A 64 2.10 -20.18 -2.01
CA ASP A 64 3.42 -19.64 -1.62
C ASP A 64 3.84 -18.39 -2.39
N LYS A 65 3.43 -18.26 -3.66
CA LYS A 65 3.70 -17.09 -4.49
C LYS A 65 2.88 -15.88 -4.01
N GLN A 66 1.60 -16.07 -3.77
CA GLN A 66 0.73 -15.02 -3.23
C GLN A 66 1.16 -14.58 -1.83
N LYS A 67 1.64 -15.51 -0.98
CA LYS A 67 2.21 -15.18 0.34
C LYS A 67 3.44 -14.28 0.23
N LYS A 68 4.32 -14.52 -0.75
CA LYS A 68 5.47 -13.64 -1.03
C LYS A 68 5.02 -12.26 -1.50
N GLY A 69 4.03 -12.20 -2.39
CA GLY A 69 3.39 -10.95 -2.81
C GLY A 69 2.80 -10.18 -1.62
N LEU A 70 2.16 -10.86 -0.68
CA LEU A 70 1.59 -10.27 0.54
C LEU A 70 2.67 -9.71 1.46
N ASN A 71 3.76 -10.46 1.69
CA ASN A 71 4.90 -9.97 2.46
C ASN A 71 5.48 -8.70 1.84
N PHE A 72 5.65 -8.70 0.51
CA PHE A 72 6.20 -7.56 -0.21
C PHE A 72 5.27 -6.34 -0.14
N LEU A 73 3.96 -6.54 -0.30
CA LEU A 73 2.95 -5.49 -0.13
C LEU A 73 2.99 -4.90 1.29
N LYS A 74 3.05 -5.76 2.31
CA LYS A 74 3.17 -5.34 3.72
C LYS A 74 4.40 -4.47 3.95
N GLU A 75 5.56 -4.89 3.44
CA GLU A 75 6.80 -4.12 3.52
C GLU A 75 6.72 -2.80 2.76
N ALA A 76 6.11 -2.77 1.58
CA ALA A 76 5.98 -1.56 0.76
C ALA A 76 5.08 -0.50 1.42
N LEU A 77 3.96 -0.92 2.02
CA LEU A 77 3.04 -0.01 2.70
C LEU A 77 3.66 0.53 3.99
N GLY A 78 4.31 -0.34 4.77
CA GLY A 78 4.90 0.01 6.06
C GLY A 78 3.88 0.46 7.12
N ASP A 79 2.60 0.18 6.89
CA ASP A 79 1.47 0.60 7.72
C ASP A 79 0.45 -0.54 7.77
N GLU A 80 0.26 -1.10 8.96
CA GLU A 80 -0.65 -2.23 9.17
C GLU A 80 -2.13 -1.85 9.01
N ALA A 81 -2.51 -0.62 9.32
CA ALA A 81 -3.88 -0.15 9.14
C ALA A 81 -4.23 -0.03 7.65
N LYS A 82 -3.28 0.47 6.83
CA LYS A 82 -3.43 0.50 5.36
C LYS A 82 -3.51 -0.90 4.78
N LEU A 83 -2.65 -1.82 5.23
CA LEU A 83 -2.72 -3.21 4.82
C LEU A 83 -4.09 -3.81 5.16
N ASN A 84 -4.52 -3.72 6.42
CA ASN A 84 -5.81 -4.26 6.87
C ASN A 84 -7.00 -3.69 6.08
N LYS A 85 -6.98 -2.39 5.76
CA LYS A 85 -7.99 -1.77 4.90
C LYS A 85 -8.03 -2.39 3.50
N LEU A 86 -6.87 -2.67 2.90
CA LEU A 86 -6.79 -3.33 1.59
C LEU A 86 -7.24 -4.79 1.66
N LEU A 87 -6.87 -5.52 2.72
CA LEU A 87 -7.26 -6.92 2.92
C LEU A 87 -8.75 -7.07 3.24
N GLY A 88 -9.41 -6.01 3.72
CA GLY A 88 -10.86 -5.96 3.92
C GLY A 88 -11.69 -5.74 2.65
N LEU A 89 -11.04 -5.57 1.50
CA LEU A 89 -11.72 -5.49 0.20
C LEU A 89 -12.11 -6.89 -0.32
N GLU A 90 -12.70 -6.95 -1.52
CA GLU A 90 -13.12 -8.22 -2.14
C GLU A 90 -11.94 -9.20 -2.25
N GLU A 91 -12.06 -10.35 -1.60
CA GLU A 91 -10.98 -11.34 -1.45
C GLU A 91 -10.37 -11.76 -2.79
N SER A 92 -11.20 -12.01 -3.81
CA SER A 92 -10.78 -12.35 -5.17
C SER A 92 -9.84 -11.27 -5.75
N LYS A 93 -10.20 -9.99 -5.62
CA LYS A 93 -9.41 -8.85 -6.10
C LYS A 93 -8.12 -8.69 -5.33
N VAL A 94 -8.13 -8.95 -4.02
CA VAL A 94 -6.92 -8.94 -3.20
C VAL A 94 -5.97 -10.03 -3.69
N ILE A 95 -6.45 -11.26 -3.86
CA ILE A 95 -5.65 -12.37 -4.37
C ILE A 95 -5.06 -12.04 -5.75
N GLU A 96 -5.86 -11.51 -6.67
CA GLU A 96 -5.38 -11.12 -8.00
C GLU A 96 -4.32 -10.01 -7.96
N ALA A 97 -4.46 -9.03 -7.07
CA ALA A 97 -3.46 -7.99 -6.86
C ALA A 97 -2.16 -8.56 -6.30
N LEU A 98 -2.24 -9.51 -5.36
CA LEU A 98 -1.07 -10.19 -4.80
C LEU A 98 -0.34 -11.04 -5.85
N GLU A 99 -1.08 -11.72 -6.73
CA GLU A 99 -0.50 -12.44 -7.87
C GLU A 99 0.22 -11.50 -8.84
N HIS A 100 -0.38 -10.35 -9.14
CA HIS A 100 0.25 -9.34 -9.99
C HIS A 100 1.54 -8.79 -9.37
N ILE A 101 1.50 -8.41 -8.09
CA ILE A 101 2.67 -7.93 -7.36
C ILE A 101 3.78 -8.98 -7.37
N GLN A 102 3.45 -10.25 -7.11
CA GLN A 102 4.44 -11.32 -7.13
C GLN A 102 5.04 -11.52 -8.54
N LYS A 103 4.22 -11.48 -9.60
CA LYS A 103 4.70 -11.59 -10.98
C LYS A 103 5.68 -10.46 -11.32
N GLN A 104 5.38 -9.24 -10.91
CA GLN A 104 6.24 -8.08 -11.10
C GLN A 104 7.53 -8.17 -10.25
N LEU A 105 7.45 -8.76 -9.06
CA LEU A 105 8.63 -9.02 -8.23
C LEU A 105 9.54 -10.08 -8.85
N ASP A 106 8.95 -11.16 -9.39
CA ASP A 106 9.69 -12.23 -10.07
C ASP A 106 10.43 -11.70 -11.32
N SER A 107 9.84 -10.75 -12.06
CA SER A 107 10.53 -10.12 -13.20
C SER A 107 11.71 -9.24 -12.76
N CYS A 108 11.73 -8.75 -11.52
CA CYS A 108 12.88 -8.08 -10.93
C CYS A 108 13.99 -9.01 -10.43
N ALA A 109 13.70 -10.27 -10.11
CA ALA A 109 14.67 -11.17 -9.49
C ALA A 109 15.89 -11.48 -10.38
N SER A 110 15.74 -11.38 -11.71
CA SER A 110 16.85 -11.53 -12.66
C SER A 110 17.74 -10.27 -12.78
N LYS A 111 17.32 -9.14 -12.19
CA LYS A 111 17.94 -7.81 -12.35
C LYS A 111 18.54 -7.25 -11.06
N ASN A 112 18.86 -8.11 -10.08
CA ASN A 112 19.41 -7.75 -8.76
C ASN A 112 20.84 -7.14 -8.78
N HIS A 113 21.31 -6.61 -9.92
CA HIS A 113 22.57 -5.90 -9.97
C HIS A 113 22.37 -4.46 -9.45
N VAL A 114 22.65 -4.29 -8.17
CA VAL A 114 22.58 -2.99 -7.50
C VAL A 114 23.99 -2.39 -7.51
N GLN A 115 24.18 -1.28 -8.21
CA GLN A 115 25.40 -0.48 -8.07
C GLN A 115 25.37 0.24 -6.71
N GLU A 116 26.55 0.39 -6.10
CA GLU A 116 26.68 1.05 -4.80
C GLU A 116 26.11 2.48 -4.86
N GLY A 117 25.21 2.81 -3.94
CA GLY A 117 24.50 4.10 -3.92
C GLY A 117 23.24 4.19 -4.80
N GLN A 118 22.82 3.10 -5.45
CA GLN A 118 21.60 3.06 -6.26
C GLN A 118 20.51 2.18 -5.62
N SER A 119 19.25 2.61 -5.68
CA SER A 119 18.12 1.79 -5.23
C SER A 119 17.98 0.54 -6.08
N SER A 120 17.68 -0.61 -5.48
CA SER A 120 17.40 -1.81 -6.26
C SER A 120 16.11 -1.65 -7.08
N PRO A 121 15.93 -2.42 -8.16
CA PRO A 121 14.66 -2.44 -8.88
C PRO A 121 13.47 -2.82 -7.98
N GLN A 122 13.72 -3.64 -6.97
CA GLN A 122 12.73 -4.04 -5.97
C GLN A 122 12.35 -2.87 -5.05
N ASP A 123 13.30 -2.05 -4.60
CA ASP A 123 13.04 -0.85 -3.79
C ASP A 123 12.23 0.19 -4.57
N THR A 124 12.55 0.34 -5.85
CA THR A 124 11.76 1.20 -6.76
C THR A 124 10.34 0.68 -6.88
N PHE A 125 10.15 -0.63 -7.01
CA PHE A 125 8.84 -1.24 -7.07
C PHE A 125 8.06 -1.11 -5.75
N LYS A 126 8.71 -1.25 -4.59
CA LYS A 126 8.10 -0.93 -3.28
C LYS A 126 7.61 0.51 -3.22
N THR A 127 8.44 1.46 -3.69
CA THR A 127 8.08 2.89 -3.71
C THR A 127 6.86 3.14 -4.61
N LEU A 128 6.77 2.46 -5.76
CA LEU A 128 5.62 2.54 -6.65
C LEU A 128 4.34 2.02 -6.00
N ILE A 129 4.40 0.85 -5.35
CA ILE A 129 3.26 0.28 -4.60
C ILE A 129 2.77 1.27 -3.55
N LYS A 130 3.70 1.81 -2.75
CA LYS A 130 3.38 2.78 -1.71
C LYS A 130 2.70 4.03 -2.29
N ALA A 131 3.31 4.63 -3.31
CA ALA A 131 2.77 5.83 -3.96
C ALA A 131 1.38 5.59 -4.57
N TYR A 132 1.15 4.42 -5.15
CA TYR A 132 -0.15 4.06 -5.71
C TYR A 132 -1.23 4.00 -4.62
N PHE A 133 -0.97 3.29 -3.51
CA PHE A 133 -1.94 3.10 -2.43
C PHE A 133 -2.07 4.29 -1.48
N ASP A 134 -1.13 5.24 -1.51
CA ASP A 134 -1.24 6.53 -0.85
C ASP A 134 -2.11 7.53 -1.64
N GLY A 135 -2.45 7.23 -2.90
CA GLY A 135 -3.30 8.08 -3.73
C GLY A 135 -4.80 7.93 -3.45
N ASP A 136 -5.55 9.02 -3.64
CA ASP A 136 -7.01 9.09 -3.35
C ASP A 136 -7.87 8.15 -4.21
N SER A 137 -7.35 7.70 -5.36
CA SER A 137 -8.06 6.84 -6.33
C SER A 137 -7.53 5.42 -6.39
N ALA A 138 -6.77 4.98 -5.37
CA ALA A 138 -6.21 3.64 -5.34
C ALA A 138 -7.31 2.58 -5.27
N THR A 139 -7.41 1.72 -6.29
CA THR A 139 -8.35 0.59 -6.31
C THR A 139 -7.62 -0.71 -6.67
N LEU A 140 -8.12 -1.85 -6.23
CA LEU A 140 -7.52 -3.15 -6.60
C LEU A 140 -7.69 -3.44 -8.10
N ASP A 141 -8.76 -2.97 -8.72
CA ASP A 141 -9.04 -3.13 -10.16
C ASP A 141 -7.94 -2.52 -11.04
N ASN A 142 -7.34 -1.42 -10.58
CA ASN A 142 -6.35 -0.65 -11.33
C ASN A 142 -4.89 -0.97 -10.93
N VAL A 143 -4.67 -1.91 -9.99
CA VAL A 143 -3.31 -2.33 -9.60
C VAL A 143 -2.55 -2.90 -10.79
N LYS A 144 -3.19 -3.75 -11.60
CA LYS A 144 -2.54 -4.42 -12.74
C LYS A 144 -2.02 -3.44 -13.79
N THR A 145 -2.65 -2.28 -13.92
CA THR A 145 -2.31 -1.26 -14.93
C THR A 145 -1.36 -0.19 -14.39
N ASN A 146 -1.43 0.15 -13.10
CA ASN A 146 -0.66 1.26 -12.52
C ASN A 146 0.55 0.80 -11.69
N VAL A 147 0.54 -0.43 -11.20
CA VAL A 147 1.60 -1.00 -10.35
C VAL A 147 2.42 -1.97 -11.18
N VAL A 148 3.16 -1.45 -12.16
CA VAL A 148 4.01 -2.23 -13.07
C VAL A 148 5.47 -1.93 -12.75
N SER A 149 6.26 -2.96 -12.50
CA SER A 149 7.69 -2.82 -12.26
C SER A 149 8.40 -2.32 -13.52
N THR A 150 9.45 -1.54 -13.33
CA THR A 150 10.38 -1.20 -14.42
C THR A 150 11.27 -2.39 -14.81
N CYS A 151 11.16 -3.50 -14.09
CA CYS A 151 11.89 -4.73 -14.35
C CYS A 151 11.38 -5.46 -15.59
N ASP A 152 10.09 -5.36 -15.91
CA ASP A 152 9.53 -5.88 -17.18
C ASP A 152 9.76 -4.94 -18.38
N ALA A 153 10.24 -3.70 -18.16
CA ALA A 153 10.36 -2.67 -19.21
C ALA A 153 11.49 -2.92 -20.24
N ASN A 154 12.14 -4.09 -20.23
CA ASN A 154 13.07 -4.53 -21.26
C ASN A 154 12.68 -5.94 -21.73
N GLY A 155 11.53 -6.07 -22.39
CA GLY A 155 11.32 -7.14 -23.36
C GLY A 155 11.84 -6.64 -24.72
N SER A 156 13.04 -7.07 -25.11
CA SER A 156 13.43 -7.09 -26.52
C SER A 156 12.84 -8.32 -27.18
#